data_AF-A0A497L023-F1
#
_entry.id   AF-A0A497L023-F1
#
_cell.length_a   1.000
_cell.length_b   1.000
_cell.length_c   1.000
_cell.angle_alpha   90.00
_cell.angle_beta   90.00
_cell.angle_gamma   90.00
#
_symmetry.space_group_name_H-M   'P 1'
#
loop_
_entity.id
_entity.type
_entity.pdbx_description
1 polymer ?
#
loop_
_entity_poly.entity_id
_entity_poly.type
_entity_poly.pdbx_seq_one_letter_code
_entity_poly.pdbx_strand_id
1 'polypeptide(L)'
;MRQRLPSYAEIVQAALEVFRQYDTALTLRQLYYRLVSRRLFPNTINSYKRLSRIMVQAREKGDVPLNCLEDRSRRILGRGDAGFRSVDEFIKQRIASLKESWKGFRMPMWDDQPYNVLISLEKDALSRLVSDVANRYAVRTFPTRGYPSFTYVQRMASYIRNRLKGKPTIVLYFGDFDPSGVDIERDLTERLRKYGAGDFEVRRVALTRKQIVEYSLPPMPVKKSDARTPSFVATYGDEAVELDALEPNVLKFLVAQSIEDCIDRVAWKRREDEIESLRQWIKAKLENIESLILT
;
A
#
# COMPACT_ATOMS: atom_id res chain seq x y z
N MET A 1 25.66 -3.60 29.17
CA MET A 1 26.64 -4.02 28.15
C MET A 1 26.43 -3.20 26.88
N ARG A 2 27.45 -2.49 26.36
CA ARG A 2 27.33 -1.82 25.04
C ARG A 2 27.31 -2.90 23.96
N GLN A 3 26.23 -2.98 23.18
CA GLN A 3 26.16 -3.87 22.02
C GLN A 3 27.33 -3.57 21.08
N ARG A 4 28.15 -4.59 20.78
CA ARG A 4 29.22 -4.50 19.78
C ARG A 4 28.58 -4.15 18.44
N LEU A 5 29.06 -3.08 17.81
CA LEU A 5 28.60 -2.70 16.47
C LEU A 5 29.07 -3.77 15.46
N PRO A 6 28.18 -4.27 14.58
CA PRO A 6 28.54 -5.30 13.61
C PRO A 6 29.61 -4.77 12.64
N SER A 7 30.53 -5.63 12.26
CA SER A 7 31.59 -5.38 11.27
C SER A 7 31.03 -5.25 9.86
N TYR A 8 31.88 -4.78 8.93
CA TYR A 8 31.53 -4.69 7.51
C TYR A 8 31.07 -6.03 6.94
N ALA A 9 31.84 -7.10 7.19
CA ALA A 9 31.55 -8.45 6.69
C ALA A 9 30.22 -9.00 7.22
N GLU A 10 29.94 -8.80 8.51
CA GLU A 10 28.68 -9.23 9.13
C GLU A 10 27.46 -8.53 8.50
N ILE A 11 27.60 -7.25 8.15
CA ILE A 11 26.53 -6.47 7.52
C ILE A 11 26.30 -6.91 6.07
N VAL A 12 27.37 -7.13 5.31
CA VAL A 12 27.30 -7.61 3.92
C VAL A 12 26.65 -8.98 3.85
N GLN A 13 27.08 -9.92 4.70
CA GLN A 13 26.55 -11.27 4.71
C GLN A 13 25.05 -11.28 5.06
N ALA A 14 24.66 -10.54 6.11
CA ALA A 14 23.27 -10.43 6.50
C ALA A 14 22.41 -9.76 5.40
N ALA A 15 22.97 -8.80 4.67
CA ALA A 15 22.29 -8.18 3.54
C ALA A 15 22.08 -9.17 2.38
N LEU A 16 23.09 -9.97 2.03
CA LEU A 16 22.97 -11.01 0.99
C LEU A 16 21.93 -12.07 1.32
N GLU A 17 21.82 -12.47 2.59
CA GLU A 17 20.76 -13.38 3.03
C GLU A 17 19.37 -12.76 2.89
N VAL A 18 19.24 -11.47 3.23
CA VAL A 18 17.99 -10.75 3.05
C VAL A 18 17.66 -10.66 1.56
N PHE A 19 18.61 -10.31 0.69
CA PHE A 19 18.36 -10.19 -0.75
C PHE A 19 17.93 -11.53 -1.38
N ARG A 20 18.52 -12.66 -0.97
CA ARG A 20 18.13 -13.99 -1.45
C ARG A 20 16.69 -14.40 -1.14
N GLN A 21 16.02 -13.70 -0.23
CA GLN A 21 14.62 -13.97 0.14
C GLN A 21 13.61 -13.22 -0.74
N TYR A 22 14.05 -12.40 -1.70
CA TYR A 22 13.16 -11.59 -2.54
C TYR A 22 13.58 -11.64 -4.01
N ASP A 23 12.60 -11.84 -4.89
CA ASP A 23 12.79 -11.77 -6.35
C ASP A 23 12.89 -10.32 -6.87
N THR A 24 12.73 -9.32 -6.00
CA THR A 24 12.73 -7.90 -6.36
C THR A 24 13.69 -7.09 -5.48
N ALA A 25 14.29 -6.05 -6.05
CA ALA A 25 15.15 -5.13 -5.33
C ALA A 25 14.44 -4.47 -4.13
N LEU A 26 15.13 -4.38 -2.99
CA LEU A 26 14.62 -3.76 -1.78
C LEU A 26 15.01 -2.28 -1.71
N THR A 27 14.24 -1.46 -1.01
CA THR A 27 14.75 -0.14 -0.61
C THR A 27 15.76 -0.29 0.53
N LEU A 28 16.70 0.66 0.65
CA LEU A 28 17.67 0.68 1.76
C LEU A 28 16.97 0.68 3.14
N ARG A 29 15.81 1.33 3.24
CA ARG A 29 14.99 1.36 4.47
C ARG A 29 14.36 0.01 4.79
N GLN A 30 13.92 -0.75 3.79
CA GLN A 30 13.43 -2.11 3.99
C GLN A 30 14.55 -3.03 4.45
N LEU A 31 15.72 -2.98 3.81
CA LEU A 31 16.90 -3.72 4.27
C LEU A 31 17.23 -3.36 5.73
N TYR A 32 17.24 -2.07 6.06
CA TYR A 32 17.52 -1.59 7.41
C TYR A 32 16.60 -2.22 8.46
N TYR A 33 15.28 -2.18 8.27
CA TYR A 33 14.34 -2.76 9.24
C TYR A 33 14.44 -4.29 9.33
N ARG A 34 14.81 -4.98 8.24
CA ARG A 34 15.10 -6.41 8.28
C ARG A 34 16.34 -6.72 9.12
N LEU A 35 17.36 -5.87 9.07
CA LEU A 35 18.57 -6.05 9.89
C LEU A 35 18.34 -5.62 11.36
N VAL A 36 17.46 -4.64 11.62
CA VAL A 36 17.00 -4.28 12.97
C VAL A 36 16.20 -5.41 13.61
N SER A 37 15.25 -6.01 12.89
CA SER A 37 14.46 -7.16 13.39
C SER A 37 15.32 -8.40 13.68
N ARG A 38 16.42 -8.58 12.95
CA ARG A 38 17.47 -9.58 13.25
C ARG A 38 18.41 -9.18 14.40
N ARG A 39 18.14 -8.08 15.11
CA ARG A 39 18.95 -7.52 16.21
C ARG A 39 20.40 -7.16 15.82
N LEU A 40 20.67 -6.98 14.52
CA LEU A 40 22.00 -6.63 14.01
C LEU A 40 22.27 -5.12 14.15
N PHE A 41 21.23 -4.30 14.03
CA PHE A 41 21.30 -2.85 14.27
C PHE A 41 20.32 -2.41 15.37
N PRO A 42 20.71 -1.46 16.23
CA PRO A 42 19.73 -0.72 17.03
C PRO A 42 18.97 0.23 16.09
N ASN A 43 17.66 0.39 16.33
CA ASN A 43 16.80 1.24 15.51
C ASN A 43 17.08 2.74 15.75
N THR A 44 18.18 3.25 15.18
CA THR A 44 18.61 4.64 15.34
C THR A 44 19.02 5.26 14.01
N ILE A 45 18.94 6.60 13.93
CA ILE A 45 19.38 7.36 12.75
C ILE A 45 20.84 7.08 12.41
N ASN A 46 21.70 6.90 13.43
CA ASN A 46 23.13 6.63 13.25
C ASN A 46 23.38 5.25 12.62
N SER A 47 22.62 4.23 13.03
CA SER A 47 22.67 2.89 12.42
C SER A 47 22.24 2.92 10.97
N TYR A 48 21.18 3.66 10.64
CA TYR A 48 20.70 3.82 9.27
C TYR A 48 21.76 4.49 8.38
N LYS A 49 22.36 5.61 8.84
CA LYS A 49 23.44 6.29 8.12
C LYS A 49 24.65 5.38 7.92
N ARG A 50 24.99 4.56 8.92
CA ARG A 50 26.08 3.59 8.85
C ARG A 50 25.80 2.50 7.81
N LEU A 51 24.61 1.90 7.82
CA LEU A 51 24.20 0.93 6.81
C LEU A 51 24.23 1.53 5.40
N SER A 52 23.71 2.76 5.24
CA SER A 52 23.76 3.48 3.97
C SER A 52 25.17 3.57 3.40
N ARG A 53 26.15 3.97 4.24
CA ARG A 53 27.56 4.08 3.82
C ARG A 53 28.15 2.73 3.44
N ILE A 54 27.89 1.70 4.24
CA ILE A 54 28.41 0.34 4.02
C ILE A 54 27.83 -0.27 2.75
N MET A 55 26.54 -0.07 2.46
CA MET A 55 25.89 -0.55 1.23
C MET A 55 26.33 0.20 -0.03
N VAL A 56 26.79 1.44 0.09
CA VAL A 56 27.48 2.11 -1.03
C VAL A 56 28.82 1.44 -1.27
N GLN A 57 29.66 1.34 -0.23
CA GLN A 57 30.99 0.73 -0.32
C GLN A 57 30.95 -0.73 -0.82
N ALA A 58 29.98 -1.53 -0.37
CA ALA A 58 29.81 -2.92 -0.81
C ALA A 58 29.39 -3.03 -2.28
N ARG A 59 28.57 -2.11 -2.79
CA ARG A 59 28.23 -2.09 -4.22
C ARG A 59 29.40 -1.64 -5.09
N GLU A 60 30.17 -0.65 -4.63
CA GLU A 60 31.38 -0.18 -5.33
C GLU A 60 32.45 -1.27 -5.42
N LYS A 61 32.59 -2.10 -4.37
CA LYS A 61 33.54 -3.23 -4.34
C LYS A 61 33.04 -4.49 -5.03
N GLY A 62 31.75 -4.58 -5.37
CA GLY A 62 31.14 -5.79 -5.92
C GLY A 62 30.79 -6.87 -4.88
N ASP A 63 30.86 -6.54 -3.58
CA ASP A 63 30.54 -7.46 -2.47
C ASP A 63 29.02 -7.74 -2.35
N VAL A 64 28.18 -6.90 -2.97
CA VAL A 64 26.73 -7.13 -3.17
C VAL A 64 26.32 -6.69 -4.58
N PRO A 65 25.25 -7.26 -5.18
CA PRO A 65 24.81 -6.88 -6.54
C PRO A 65 24.47 -5.38 -6.67
N LEU A 66 24.85 -4.75 -7.79
CA LEU A 66 24.62 -3.31 -8.00
C LEU A 66 23.13 -2.91 -7.91
N ASN A 67 22.24 -3.77 -8.41
CA ASN A 67 20.80 -3.61 -8.44
C ASN A 67 20.07 -4.21 -7.22
N CYS A 68 20.78 -4.60 -6.15
CA CYS A 68 20.16 -5.18 -4.96
C CYS A 68 19.29 -4.17 -4.18
N LEU A 69 19.52 -2.87 -4.40
CA LEU A 69 18.80 -1.77 -3.76
C LEU A 69 18.15 -0.84 -4.77
N GLU A 70 16.88 -0.50 -4.55
CA GLU A 70 16.11 0.43 -5.38
C GLU A 70 15.75 1.70 -4.59
N ASP A 71 15.90 2.87 -5.23
CA ASP A 71 15.46 4.15 -4.68
C ASP A 71 14.07 4.53 -5.24
N ARG A 72 13.03 4.07 -4.54
CA ARG A 72 11.63 4.31 -4.93
C ARG A 72 11.15 5.75 -4.68
N SER A 73 11.99 6.61 -4.08
CA SER A 73 11.62 7.98 -3.72
C SER A 73 11.91 9.01 -4.82
N ARG A 74 12.78 8.66 -5.77
CA ARG A 74 13.17 9.54 -6.87
C ARG A 74 12.47 9.09 -8.15
N ARG A 75 11.45 9.84 -8.56
CA ARG A 75 10.95 9.77 -9.94
C ARG A 75 11.98 10.45 -10.83
N ILE A 76 12.58 9.71 -11.76
CA ILE A 76 13.29 10.34 -12.88
C ILE A 76 12.20 11.08 -13.69
N LEU A 77 12.29 12.41 -13.68
CA LEU A 77 11.37 13.28 -14.42
C LEU A 77 12.04 13.66 -15.75
N GLY A 78 11.27 13.57 -16.84
CA GLY A 78 11.78 13.76 -18.19
C GLY A 78 12.18 12.44 -18.85
N ARG A 79 11.95 12.35 -20.17
CA ARG A 79 12.28 11.16 -20.97
C ARG A 79 13.77 11.00 -21.27
N GLY A 80 14.57 12.06 -21.09
CA GLY A 80 15.96 12.11 -21.58
C GLY A 80 16.04 12.02 -23.12
N ASP A 81 17.22 11.74 -23.65
CA ASP A 81 17.42 11.39 -25.07
C ASP A 81 17.12 9.89 -25.31
N ALA A 82 15.94 9.46 -24.88
CA ALA A 82 15.44 8.11 -25.08
C ALA A 82 14.45 8.11 -26.25
N GLY A 83 14.74 7.31 -27.27
CA GLY A 83 13.93 7.13 -28.46
C GLY A 83 14.26 5.80 -29.15
N PHE A 84 13.51 5.49 -30.19
CA PHE A 84 13.77 4.33 -31.04
C PHE A 84 14.87 4.66 -32.04
N ARG A 85 15.77 3.71 -32.29
CA ARG A 85 16.89 3.88 -33.23
C ARG A 85 16.48 3.65 -34.68
N SER A 86 15.31 3.06 -34.91
CA SER A 86 14.69 2.95 -36.22
C SER A 86 13.16 2.83 -36.15
N VAL A 87 12.50 3.04 -37.28
CA VAL A 87 11.06 2.82 -37.44
C VAL A 87 10.70 1.35 -37.23
N ASP A 88 11.52 0.42 -37.73
CA ASP A 88 11.33 -1.02 -37.53
C ASP A 88 11.35 -1.44 -36.06
N GLU A 89 12.27 -0.87 -35.27
CA GLU A 89 12.35 -1.13 -33.83
C GLU A 89 11.07 -0.68 -33.12
N PHE A 90 10.58 0.52 -33.46
CA PHE A 90 9.33 1.05 -32.92
C PHE A 90 8.15 0.13 -33.24
N ILE A 91 7.98 -0.24 -34.51
CA ILE A 91 6.86 -1.07 -34.95
C ILE A 91 6.92 -2.45 -34.28
N LYS A 92 8.09 -3.11 -34.28
CA LYS A 92 8.26 -4.42 -33.62
C LYS A 92 7.93 -4.37 -32.14
N GLN A 93 8.41 -3.35 -31.41
CA GLN A 93 8.11 -3.22 -29.99
C GLN A 93 6.62 -2.95 -29.73
N ARG A 94 5.95 -2.15 -30.58
CA ARG A 94 4.52 -1.89 -30.47
C ARG A 94 3.69 -3.14 -30.74
N ILE A 95 4.02 -3.92 -31.76
CA ILE A 95 3.36 -5.20 -32.07
C ILE A 95 3.57 -6.19 -30.92
N ALA A 96 4.80 -6.34 -30.42
CA ALA A 96 5.09 -7.21 -29.27
C ALA A 96 4.30 -6.78 -28.01
N SER A 97 4.26 -5.48 -27.71
CA SER A 97 3.46 -4.95 -26.61
C SER A 97 1.96 -5.18 -26.81
N LEU A 98 1.46 -5.08 -28.04
CA LEU A 98 0.07 -5.35 -28.36
C LEU A 98 -0.26 -6.82 -28.14
N LYS A 99 0.60 -7.75 -28.62
CA LYS A 99 0.46 -9.20 -28.41
C LYS A 99 0.36 -9.59 -26.95
N GLU A 100 1.08 -8.90 -26.07
CA GLU A 100 1.06 -9.17 -24.62
C GLU A 100 -0.01 -8.39 -23.85
N SER A 101 -0.77 -7.52 -24.53
CA SER A 101 -1.74 -6.62 -23.88
C SER A 101 -2.90 -7.34 -23.17
N TRP A 102 -3.22 -8.58 -23.58
CA TRP A 102 -4.24 -9.41 -22.92
C TRP A 102 -3.95 -9.63 -21.44
N LYS A 103 -2.67 -9.72 -21.03
CA LYS A 103 -2.26 -9.84 -19.62
C LYS A 103 -2.73 -8.65 -18.78
N GLY A 104 -2.85 -7.48 -19.41
CA GLY A 104 -3.31 -6.23 -18.82
C GLY A 104 -4.83 -6.07 -18.81
N PHE A 105 -5.60 -6.95 -19.46
CA PHE A 105 -7.06 -6.84 -19.48
C PHE A 105 -7.64 -6.98 -18.07
N ARG A 106 -8.52 -6.03 -17.71
CA ARG A 106 -9.19 -5.94 -16.40
C ARG A 106 -10.63 -5.53 -16.64
N MET A 107 -11.53 -6.01 -15.77
CA MET A 107 -12.90 -5.54 -15.66
C MET A 107 -13.19 -5.07 -14.24
N PRO A 108 -14.22 -4.24 -14.02
CA PRO A 108 -14.54 -3.75 -12.67
C PRO A 108 -15.03 -4.86 -11.74
N MET A 109 -14.17 -5.42 -10.90
CA MET A 109 -14.47 -6.58 -10.03
C MET A 109 -15.70 -6.38 -9.11
N TRP A 110 -15.95 -5.13 -8.74
CA TRP A 110 -16.98 -4.79 -7.77
C TRP A 110 -18.36 -4.59 -8.38
N ASP A 111 -18.54 -4.64 -9.70
CA ASP A 111 -19.84 -4.31 -10.33
C ASP A 111 -20.99 -5.23 -9.87
N ASP A 112 -20.75 -6.54 -9.78
CA ASP A 112 -21.77 -7.52 -9.36
C ASP A 112 -21.77 -7.80 -7.85
N GLN A 113 -20.92 -7.08 -7.10
CA GLN A 113 -20.85 -7.19 -5.65
C GLN A 113 -21.95 -6.37 -4.97
N PRO A 114 -22.42 -6.76 -3.77
CA PRO A 114 -23.48 -6.04 -3.06
C PRO A 114 -23.06 -4.63 -2.65
N TYR A 115 -21.76 -4.42 -2.41
CA TYR A 115 -21.19 -3.15 -1.96
C TYR A 115 -20.05 -2.71 -2.88
N ASN A 116 -19.71 -1.42 -2.84
CA ASN A 116 -18.36 -0.98 -3.20
C ASN A 116 -17.52 -0.85 -1.94
N VAL A 117 -16.20 -0.99 -2.08
CA VAL A 117 -15.27 -0.86 -0.96
C VAL A 117 -14.20 0.18 -1.27
N LEU A 118 -13.93 1.05 -0.30
CA LEU A 118 -12.82 1.98 -0.29
C LEU A 118 -12.05 1.87 1.01
N ILE A 119 -10.77 2.24 0.99
CA ILE A 119 -9.97 2.38 2.21
C ILE A 119 -9.72 3.85 2.47
N SER A 120 -9.95 4.30 3.70
CA SER A 120 -9.42 5.56 4.24
C SER A 120 -8.29 5.24 5.20
N LEU A 121 -7.11 5.82 4.98
CA LEU A 121 -5.92 5.55 5.77
C LEU A 121 -5.36 6.85 6.34
N GLU A 122 -5.31 6.97 7.66
CA GLU A 122 -4.82 8.18 8.31
C GLU A 122 -3.33 8.42 8.03
N LYS A 123 -2.51 7.38 8.15
CA LYS A 123 -1.05 7.48 8.11
C LYS A 123 -0.49 7.26 6.70
N ASP A 124 -0.01 8.32 6.05
CA ASP A 124 0.55 8.23 4.68
C ASP A 124 1.83 7.40 4.58
N ALA A 125 2.60 7.25 5.67
CA ALA A 125 3.77 6.37 5.70
C ALA A 125 3.41 4.89 5.40
N LEU A 126 2.16 4.48 5.67
CA LEU A 126 1.65 3.14 5.45
C LEU A 126 0.92 3.00 4.09
N SER A 127 0.75 4.09 3.34
CA SER A 127 -0.04 4.13 2.10
C SER A 127 0.39 3.10 1.07
N ARG A 128 1.70 2.93 0.87
CA ARG A 128 2.23 1.95 -0.08
C ARG A 128 1.89 0.52 0.35
N LEU A 129 2.12 0.19 1.62
CA LEU A 129 1.85 -1.16 2.13
C LEU A 129 0.37 -1.51 2.00
N VAL A 130 -0.50 -0.59 2.40
CA VAL A 130 -1.97 -0.78 2.35
C VAL A 130 -2.45 -0.86 0.90
N SER A 131 -2.01 0.05 0.04
CA SER A 131 -2.41 0.04 -1.38
C SER A 131 -1.88 -1.17 -2.14
N ASP A 132 -0.67 -1.67 -1.86
CA ASP A 132 -0.13 -2.89 -2.46
C ASP A 132 -1.00 -4.13 -2.15
N VAL A 133 -1.69 -4.17 -1.00
CA VAL A 133 -2.67 -5.22 -0.68
C VAL A 133 -4.02 -4.91 -1.34
N ALA A 134 -4.55 -3.71 -1.16
CA ALA A 134 -5.86 -3.31 -1.67
C ALA A 134 -5.98 -3.41 -3.20
N ASN A 135 -4.90 -3.12 -3.93
CA ASN A 135 -4.83 -3.20 -5.39
C ASN A 135 -5.06 -4.63 -5.92
N ARG A 136 -4.78 -5.67 -5.13
CA ARG A 136 -5.06 -7.07 -5.51
C ARG A 136 -6.56 -7.33 -5.62
N TYR A 137 -7.36 -6.59 -4.86
CA TYR A 137 -8.81 -6.64 -4.84
C TYR A 137 -9.44 -5.48 -5.62
N ALA A 138 -8.66 -4.75 -6.43
CA ALA A 138 -9.12 -3.54 -7.14
C ALA A 138 -9.76 -2.48 -6.22
N VAL A 139 -9.36 -2.42 -4.94
CA VAL A 139 -9.86 -1.44 -3.95
C VAL A 139 -8.94 -0.22 -3.91
N ARG A 140 -9.55 0.97 -3.91
CA ARG A 140 -8.82 2.24 -3.86
C ARG A 140 -8.54 2.68 -2.42
N THR A 141 -7.29 3.07 -2.16
CA THR A 141 -6.86 3.66 -0.88
C THR A 141 -6.83 5.19 -0.96
N PHE A 142 -7.35 5.84 0.07
CA PHE A 142 -7.34 7.28 0.30
C PHE A 142 -6.51 7.63 1.55
N PRO A 143 -5.20 7.90 1.41
CA PRO A 143 -4.36 8.37 2.51
C PRO A 143 -4.72 9.81 2.90
N THR A 144 -5.13 10.08 4.14
CA THR A 144 -5.62 11.40 4.57
C THR A 144 -4.56 12.28 5.22
N ARG A 145 -3.48 11.71 5.78
CA ARG A 145 -2.43 12.43 6.56
C ARG A 145 -3.01 13.16 7.77
N GLY A 146 -3.69 12.42 8.65
CA GLY A 146 -4.48 13.01 9.73
C GLY A 146 -5.80 13.58 9.20
N TYR A 147 -6.16 14.81 9.60
CA TYR A 147 -7.37 15.49 9.15
C TYR A 147 -7.33 15.78 7.64
N PRO A 148 -8.22 15.17 6.83
CA PRO A 148 -8.25 15.44 5.40
C PRO A 148 -8.74 16.86 5.11
N SER A 149 -8.08 17.54 4.17
CA SER A 149 -8.51 18.88 3.72
C SER A 149 -9.90 18.85 3.09
N PHE A 150 -10.54 20.02 2.99
CA PHE A 150 -11.84 20.19 2.31
C PHE A 150 -11.87 19.49 0.94
N THR A 151 -10.92 19.86 0.08
CA THR A 151 -10.80 19.33 -1.29
C THR A 151 -10.61 17.81 -1.31
N TYR A 152 -9.93 17.26 -0.30
CA TYR A 152 -9.68 15.83 -0.23
C TYR A 152 -10.96 15.04 0.01
N VAL A 153 -11.76 15.43 1.01
CA VAL A 153 -13.05 14.77 1.31
C VAL A 153 -14.05 15.02 0.20
N GLN A 154 -14.08 16.21 -0.40
CA GLN A 154 -14.94 16.50 -1.54
C GLN A 154 -14.61 15.61 -2.75
N ARG A 155 -13.33 15.34 -3.01
CA ARG A 155 -12.90 14.40 -4.05
C ARG A 155 -13.34 12.97 -3.74
N MET A 156 -13.25 12.55 -2.48
CA MET A 156 -13.72 11.23 -2.06
C MET A 156 -15.24 11.10 -2.21
N ALA A 157 -16.02 12.07 -1.73
CA ALA A 157 -17.48 12.09 -1.89
C ALA A 157 -17.90 12.09 -3.37
N SER A 158 -17.25 12.92 -4.21
CA SER A 158 -17.48 12.95 -5.65
C SER A 158 -17.14 11.63 -6.32
N TYR A 159 -16.07 10.95 -5.88
CA TYR A 159 -15.72 9.63 -6.39
C TYR A 159 -16.80 8.60 -6.05
N ILE A 160 -17.27 8.56 -4.80
CA ILE A 160 -18.34 7.65 -4.38
C ILE A 160 -19.59 7.89 -5.22
N ARG A 161 -20.08 9.14 -5.24
CA ARG A 161 -21.30 9.52 -5.96
C ARG A 161 -21.22 9.23 -7.47
N ASN A 162 -20.12 9.64 -8.12
CA ASN A 162 -20.07 9.68 -9.58
C ASN A 162 -19.43 8.44 -10.22
N ARG A 163 -18.66 7.64 -9.47
CA ARG A 163 -17.93 6.49 -10.04
C ARG A 163 -18.38 5.14 -9.50
N LEU A 164 -19.06 5.09 -8.36
CA LEU A 164 -19.44 3.83 -7.70
C LEU A 164 -20.90 3.42 -7.97
N LYS A 165 -21.50 3.93 -9.05
CA LYS A 165 -22.81 3.54 -9.60
C LYS A 165 -23.97 3.56 -8.59
N GLY A 166 -23.86 4.37 -7.54
CA GLY A 166 -24.92 4.53 -6.53
C GLY A 166 -25.15 3.32 -5.62
N LYS A 167 -24.30 2.28 -5.67
CA LYS A 167 -24.40 1.14 -4.73
C LYS A 167 -23.85 1.53 -3.36
N PRO A 168 -24.36 0.95 -2.26
CA PRO A 168 -23.88 1.28 -0.92
C PRO A 168 -22.37 1.03 -0.82
N THR A 169 -21.65 1.98 -0.23
CA THR A 169 -20.18 1.97 -0.18
C THR A 169 -19.67 1.80 1.23
N ILE A 170 -18.84 0.78 1.46
CA ILE A 170 -18.14 0.58 2.72
C ILE A 170 -16.78 1.27 2.64
N VAL A 171 -16.54 2.22 3.55
CA VAL A 171 -15.27 2.91 3.74
C VAL A 171 -14.56 2.29 4.94
N LEU A 172 -13.60 1.42 4.66
CA LEU A 172 -12.75 0.78 5.66
C LEU A 172 -11.72 1.80 6.18
N TYR A 173 -11.86 2.21 7.43
CA TYR A 173 -11.03 3.23 8.06
C TYR A 173 -9.90 2.60 8.87
N PHE A 174 -8.67 3.05 8.59
CA PHE A 174 -7.44 2.67 9.27
C PHE A 174 -6.79 3.93 9.86
N GLY A 175 -6.88 4.11 11.16
CA GLY A 175 -6.35 5.27 11.88
C GLY A 175 -5.80 4.92 13.25
N ASP A 176 -5.20 5.92 13.87
CA ASP A 176 -4.60 5.79 15.19
C ASP A 176 -5.71 5.62 16.25
N PHE A 177 -5.37 4.98 17.37
CA PHE A 177 -6.22 4.92 18.55
C PHE A 177 -5.78 6.01 19.52
N ASP A 178 -6.15 7.25 19.21
CA ASP A 178 -5.88 8.42 20.04
C ASP A 178 -7.05 9.43 19.93
N PRO A 179 -7.07 10.55 20.69
CA PRO A 179 -8.17 11.51 20.63
C PRO A 179 -8.43 12.07 19.23
N SER A 180 -7.39 12.29 18.43
CA SER A 180 -7.52 12.84 17.09
C SER A 180 -7.96 11.77 16.08
N GLY A 181 -7.40 10.55 16.13
CA GLY A 181 -7.75 9.45 15.22
C GLY A 181 -9.23 9.05 15.33
N VAL A 182 -9.77 8.94 16.56
CA VAL A 182 -11.20 8.65 16.76
C VAL A 182 -12.08 9.79 16.23
N ASP A 183 -11.63 11.02 16.39
CA ASP A 183 -12.34 12.21 15.92
C ASP A 183 -12.29 12.38 14.39
N ILE A 184 -11.18 12.00 13.74
CA ILE A 184 -11.01 12.00 12.28
C ILE A 184 -12.02 11.06 11.61
N GLU A 185 -12.28 9.90 12.20
CA GLU A 185 -13.31 8.98 11.69
C GLU A 185 -14.70 9.64 11.70
N ARG A 186 -15.04 10.31 12.80
CA ARG A 186 -16.30 11.06 12.92
C ARG A 186 -16.36 12.22 11.93
N ASP A 187 -15.32 13.06 11.86
CA ASP A 187 -15.21 14.19 10.93
C ASP A 187 -15.35 13.74 9.47
N LEU A 188 -14.67 12.64 9.09
CA LEU A 188 -14.77 12.05 7.77
C LEU A 188 -16.21 11.64 7.46
N THR A 189 -16.87 10.96 8.39
CA THR A 189 -18.26 10.50 8.23
C THR A 189 -19.22 11.68 8.04
N GLU A 190 -19.15 12.68 8.91
CA GLU A 190 -19.98 13.88 8.85
C GLU A 190 -19.77 14.65 7.53
N ARG A 191 -18.51 14.79 7.11
CA ARG A 191 -18.18 15.55 5.90
C ARG A 191 -18.50 14.80 4.61
N LEU A 192 -18.34 13.47 4.56
CA LEU A 192 -18.81 12.66 3.44
C LEU A 192 -20.34 12.79 3.27
N ARG A 193 -21.08 12.77 4.38
CA ARG A 193 -22.53 13.02 4.37
C ARG A 193 -22.86 14.43 3.91
N LYS A 194 -22.20 15.44 4.48
CA LYS A 194 -22.37 16.86 4.11
C LYS A 194 -22.08 17.13 2.64
N TYR A 195 -21.10 16.45 2.04
CA TYR A 195 -20.71 16.63 0.64
C TYR A 195 -21.45 15.70 -0.33
N GLY A 196 -22.48 14.98 0.14
CA GLY A 196 -23.37 14.19 -0.68
C GLY A 196 -22.68 12.98 -1.32
N ALA A 197 -21.92 12.22 -0.53
CA ALA A 197 -21.30 10.98 -0.97
C ALA A 197 -22.32 9.90 -1.40
N GLY A 198 -23.58 10.00 -0.97
CA GLY A 198 -24.62 9.00 -1.24
C GLY A 198 -24.78 8.03 -0.07
N ASP A 199 -25.08 6.77 -0.37
CA ASP A 199 -25.17 5.70 0.62
C ASP A 199 -23.78 5.13 0.95
N PHE A 200 -23.36 5.28 2.21
CA PHE A 200 -22.07 4.79 2.67
C PHE A 200 -22.08 4.48 4.16
N GLU A 201 -21.15 3.60 4.55
CA GLU A 201 -20.81 3.27 5.94
C GLU A 201 -19.30 3.49 6.13
N VAL A 202 -18.89 4.26 7.14
CA VAL A 202 -17.48 4.30 7.56
C VAL A 202 -17.31 3.29 8.69
N ARG A 203 -16.36 2.37 8.52
CA ARG A 203 -16.09 1.28 9.46
C ARG A 203 -14.63 1.29 9.88
N ARG A 204 -14.35 1.60 11.15
CA ARG A 204 -13.01 1.44 11.73
C ARG A 204 -12.60 -0.03 11.74
N VAL A 205 -11.57 -0.37 10.97
CA VAL A 205 -10.95 -1.69 10.91
C VAL A 205 -9.74 -1.78 11.83
N ALA A 206 -8.96 -0.71 11.89
CA ALA A 206 -7.83 -0.57 12.79
C ALA A 206 -7.65 0.91 13.18
N LEU A 207 -7.18 1.25 14.37
CA LEU A 207 -6.98 0.39 15.53
C LEU A 207 -8.19 0.36 16.47
N THR A 208 -8.50 -0.83 16.99
CA THR A 208 -9.53 -1.04 18.03
C THR A 208 -8.88 -1.48 19.35
N ARG A 209 -9.56 -1.25 20.48
CA ARG A 209 -9.09 -1.72 21.81
C ARG A 209 -8.82 -3.22 21.85
N LYS A 210 -9.67 -4.02 21.20
CA LYS A 210 -9.49 -5.48 21.14
C LYS A 210 -8.16 -5.83 20.47
N GLN A 211 -7.84 -5.19 19.34
CA GLN A 211 -6.57 -5.41 18.63
C GLN A 211 -5.36 -4.93 19.44
N ILE A 212 -5.49 -3.83 20.21
CA ILE A 212 -4.41 -3.35 21.08
C ILE A 212 -4.02 -4.42 22.11
N VAL A 213 -5.01 -5.04 22.76
CA VAL A 213 -4.80 -6.12 23.72
C VAL A 213 -4.30 -7.38 23.02
N GLU A 214 -4.95 -7.80 21.94
CA GLU A 214 -4.64 -9.02 21.19
C GLU A 214 -3.20 -9.05 20.66
N TYR A 215 -2.73 -7.91 20.14
CA TYR A 215 -1.37 -7.79 19.60
C TYR A 215 -0.36 -7.24 20.62
N SER A 216 -0.78 -7.03 21.87
CA SER A 216 0.08 -6.48 22.94
C SER A 216 0.82 -5.20 22.50
N LEU A 217 0.08 -4.27 21.89
CA LEU A 217 0.67 -3.07 21.32
C LEU A 217 1.13 -2.12 22.44
N PRO A 218 2.31 -1.49 22.31
CA PRO A 218 2.83 -0.60 23.34
C PRO A 218 1.99 0.68 23.41
N PRO A 219 1.37 1.00 24.56
CA PRO A 219 0.64 2.24 24.73
C PRO A 219 1.60 3.43 24.85
N MET A 220 1.12 4.60 24.46
CA MET A 220 1.74 5.89 24.73
C MET A 220 0.74 6.79 25.48
N PRO A 221 1.22 7.70 26.34
CA PRO A 221 0.34 8.63 27.04
C PRO A 221 -0.35 9.56 26.04
N VAL A 222 -1.64 9.82 26.26
CA VAL A 222 -2.39 10.78 25.45
C VAL A 222 -1.78 12.18 25.55
N LYS A 223 -1.70 12.88 24.41
CA LYS A 223 -1.22 14.27 24.35
C LYS A 223 -2.20 15.20 25.06
N LYS A 224 -1.84 15.65 26.27
CA LYS A 224 -2.66 16.56 27.10
C LYS A 224 -3.07 17.87 26.42
N SER A 225 -2.34 18.31 25.40
CA SER A 225 -2.65 19.52 24.63
C SER A 225 -3.77 19.33 23.60
N ASP A 226 -4.19 18.09 23.32
CA ASP A 226 -5.31 17.84 22.41
C ASP A 226 -6.63 18.16 23.11
N ALA A 227 -7.42 19.07 22.53
CA ALA A 227 -8.71 19.50 23.07
C ALA A 227 -9.73 18.36 23.22
N ARG A 228 -9.52 17.24 22.52
CA ARG A 228 -10.37 16.03 22.56
C ARG A 228 -9.94 15.05 23.65
N THR A 229 -8.80 15.30 24.30
CA THR A 229 -8.28 14.45 25.38
C THR A 229 -9.32 14.18 26.47
N PRO A 230 -10.08 15.18 26.98
CA PRO A 230 -11.02 14.91 28.08
C PRO A 230 -12.11 13.89 27.71
N SER A 231 -12.72 13.98 26.52
CA SER A 231 -13.76 13.04 26.09
C SER A 231 -13.18 11.67 25.73
N PHE A 232 -11.99 11.65 25.14
CA PHE A 232 -11.27 10.42 24.87
C PHE A 232 -10.92 9.68 26.16
N VAL A 233 -10.34 10.36 27.15
CA VAL A 233 -9.96 9.75 28.44
C VAL A 233 -11.17 9.22 29.19
N ALA A 234 -12.29 9.95 29.19
CA ALA A 234 -13.54 9.49 29.81
C ALA A 234 -14.07 8.18 29.20
N THR A 235 -13.85 7.95 27.90
CA THR A 235 -14.38 6.79 27.17
C THR A 235 -13.37 5.64 27.07
N TYR A 236 -12.11 6.00 26.82
CA TYR A 236 -11.04 5.12 26.37
C TYR A 236 -9.80 5.11 27.27
N GLY A 237 -9.81 5.84 28.38
CA GLY A 237 -8.63 5.94 29.26
C GLY A 237 -7.51 6.80 28.67
N ASP A 238 -6.37 6.82 29.33
CA ASP A 238 -5.24 7.71 29.04
C ASP A 238 -4.16 7.08 28.15
N GLU A 239 -4.46 5.93 27.56
CA GLU A 239 -3.58 5.21 26.64
C GLU A 239 -3.99 5.44 25.17
N ALA A 240 -3.01 5.83 24.36
CA ALA A 240 -3.11 5.96 22.93
C ALA A 240 -2.16 4.97 22.23
N VAL A 241 -2.49 4.56 21.00
CA VAL A 241 -1.66 3.66 20.19
C VAL A 241 -1.68 4.11 18.74
N GLU A 242 -0.50 4.27 18.13
CA GLU A 242 -0.37 4.57 16.71
C GLU A 242 -0.56 3.32 15.84
N LEU A 243 -1.13 3.47 14.65
CA LEU A 243 -1.36 2.38 13.70
C LEU A 243 -0.06 1.70 13.27
N ASP A 244 1.06 2.42 13.29
CA ASP A 244 2.40 1.89 12.96
C ASP A 244 3.00 1.00 14.06
N ALA A 245 2.37 0.92 15.24
CA ALA A 245 2.71 -0.08 16.25
C ALA A 245 2.33 -1.51 15.80
N LEU A 246 1.41 -1.66 14.83
CA LEU A 246 1.12 -2.97 14.25
C LEU A 246 2.31 -3.49 13.43
N GLU A 247 2.63 -4.76 13.66
CA GLU A 247 3.55 -5.48 12.77
C GLU A 247 3.04 -5.43 11.32
N PRO A 248 3.90 -5.13 10.32
CA PRO A 248 3.48 -4.94 8.94
C PRO A 248 2.68 -6.09 8.32
N ASN A 249 2.94 -7.33 8.73
CA ASN A 249 2.19 -8.49 8.25
C ASN A 249 0.78 -8.57 8.86
N VAL A 250 0.63 -8.14 10.12
CA VAL A 250 -0.69 -8.04 10.77
C VAL A 250 -1.52 -6.97 10.07
N LEU A 251 -0.95 -5.80 9.79
CA LEU A 251 -1.66 -4.76 9.04
C LEU A 251 -2.09 -5.23 7.64
N LYS A 252 -1.21 -5.94 6.91
CA LYS A 252 -1.57 -6.52 5.60
C LYS A 252 -2.72 -7.51 5.71
N PHE A 253 -2.70 -8.35 6.74
CA PHE A 253 -3.76 -9.32 7.01
C PHE A 253 -5.09 -8.62 7.30
N LEU A 254 -5.10 -7.62 8.20
CA LEU A 254 -6.31 -6.85 8.51
C LEU A 254 -6.89 -6.15 7.26
N VAL A 255 -6.03 -5.59 6.40
CA VAL A 255 -6.47 -4.99 5.13
C VAL A 255 -7.10 -6.03 4.20
N ALA A 256 -6.44 -7.17 3.99
CA ALA A 256 -6.97 -8.21 3.12
C ALA A 256 -8.30 -8.77 3.66
N GLN A 257 -8.33 -9.15 4.93
CA GLN A 257 -9.49 -9.74 5.58
C GLN A 257 -10.70 -8.80 5.55
N SER A 258 -10.52 -7.52 5.90
CA SER A 258 -11.63 -6.55 5.90
C SER A 258 -12.22 -6.29 4.50
N ILE A 259 -11.41 -6.40 3.44
CA ILE A 259 -11.92 -6.38 2.07
C ILE A 259 -12.66 -7.68 1.76
N GLU A 260 -12.06 -8.84 2.07
CA GLU A 260 -12.65 -10.16 1.80
C GLU A 260 -13.99 -10.38 2.51
N ASP A 261 -14.17 -9.83 3.70
CA ASP A 261 -15.43 -9.86 4.45
C ASP A 261 -16.57 -9.11 3.73
N CYS A 262 -16.23 -8.22 2.78
CA CYS A 262 -17.19 -7.51 1.96
C CYS A 262 -17.48 -8.19 0.62
N ILE A 263 -16.80 -9.30 0.31
CA ILE A 263 -16.88 -9.99 -0.98
C ILE A 263 -17.90 -11.13 -0.93
N ASP A 264 -18.89 -11.08 -1.82
CA ASP A 264 -19.61 -12.27 -2.25
C ASP A 264 -18.66 -13.13 -3.11
N ARG A 265 -18.20 -14.23 -2.51
CA ARG A 265 -17.22 -15.15 -3.12
C ARG A 265 -17.73 -15.81 -4.39
N VAL A 266 -19.04 -16.07 -4.50
CA VAL A 266 -19.62 -16.71 -5.69
C VAL A 266 -19.62 -15.71 -6.85
N ALA A 267 -20.10 -14.48 -6.61
CA ALA A 267 -20.08 -13.43 -7.61
C ALA A 267 -18.65 -13.05 -8.02
N TRP A 268 -17.72 -13.01 -7.05
CA TRP A 268 -16.31 -12.71 -7.32
C TRP A 268 -15.66 -13.75 -8.22
N LYS A 269 -15.82 -15.04 -7.87
CA LYS A 269 -15.27 -16.14 -8.64
C LYS A 269 -15.81 -16.17 -10.07
N ARG A 270 -17.11 -15.94 -10.25
CA ARG A 270 -17.73 -15.81 -11.58
C ARG A 270 -17.05 -14.72 -12.42
N ARG A 271 -16.76 -13.56 -11.82
CA ARG A 271 -16.08 -12.46 -12.52
C ARG A 271 -14.62 -12.80 -12.86
N GLU A 272 -13.92 -13.51 -11.98
CA GLU A 272 -12.56 -13.99 -12.29
C GLU A 272 -12.55 -14.94 -13.49
N ASP A 273 -13.50 -15.89 -13.53
CA ASP A 273 -13.62 -16.87 -14.61
C ASP A 273 -14.01 -16.21 -15.95
N GLU A 274 -14.88 -15.20 -15.91
CA GLU A 274 -15.23 -14.37 -17.06
C GLU A 274 -13.99 -13.62 -17.61
N ILE A 275 -13.25 -12.94 -16.74
CA ILE A 275 -12.04 -12.21 -17.12
C ILE A 275 -11.00 -13.15 -17.74
N GLU A 276 -10.82 -14.34 -17.18
CA GLU A 276 -9.85 -15.30 -17.69
C GLU A 276 -10.26 -15.85 -19.07
N SER A 277 -11.54 -16.15 -19.26
CA SER A 277 -12.07 -16.55 -20.57
C SER A 277 -11.89 -15.45 -21.62
N LEU A 278 -12.14 -14.18 -21.26
CA LEU A 278 -11.92 -13.03 -22.14
C LEU A 278 -10.43 -12.83 -22.44
N ARG A 279 -9.53 -13.03 -21.47
CA ARG A 279 -8.09 -12.98 -21.69
C ARG A 279 -7.62 -14.01 -22.70
N GLN A 280 -8.10 -15.25 -22.56
CA GLN A 280 -7.78 -16.33 -23.50
C GLN A 280 -8.32 -16.01 -24.91
N TRP A 281 -9.53 -15.47 -25.00
CA TRP A 281 -10.09 -15.01 -26.26
C TRP A 281 -9.26 -13.88 -26.90
N ILE A 282 -8.87 -12.84 -26.14
CA ILE A 282 -8.03 -11.74 -26.64
C ILE A 282 -6.68 -12.29 -27.10
N LYS A 283 -6.04 -13.18 -26.30
CA LYS A 283 -4.77 -13.81 -26.64
C LYS A 283 -4.85 -14.51 -28.00
N ALA A 284 -5.85 -15.36 -28.20
CA ALA A 284 -6.06 -16.10 -29.46
C ALA A 284 -6.29 -15.15 -30.65
N LYS A 285 -6.96 -14.02 -30.45
CA LYS A 285 -7.15 -13.01 -31.51
C LYS A 285 -5.87 -12.27 -31.87
N LEU A 286 -4.96 -12.08 -30.91
CA LEU A 286 -3.71 -11.34 -31.11
C LEU A 286 -2.57 -12.20 -31.67
N GLU A 287 -2.62 -13.52 -31.54
CA GLU A 287 -1.59 -14.44 -32.05
C GLU A 287 -1.36 -14.29 -33.55
N ASN A 288 -2.39 -13.96 -34.32
CA ASN A 288 -2.33 -13.81 -35.79
C ASN A 288 -2.18 -12.35 -36.26
N ILE A 289 -1.90 -11.39 -35.37
CA ILE A 289 -1.94 -9.97 -35.76
C ILE A 289 -0.75 -9.53 -36.63
N GLU A 290 0.37 -10.25 -36.58
CA GLU A 290 1.57 -9.94 -37.40
C GLU A 290 1.34 -10.21 -38.89
N SER A 291 0.61 -11.28 -39.24
CA SER A 291 0.31 -11.61 -40.63
C SER A 291 -0.72 -10.66 -41.27
N LEU A 292 -1.47 -9.90 -40.46
CA LEU A 292 -2.45 -8.92 -40.90
C LEU A 292 -1.88 -7.51 -41.12
N ILE A 293 -0.72 -7.19 -40.52
CA ILE A 293 -0.13 -5.84 -40.54
C ILE A 293 1.06 -5.74 -41.51
N LEU A 294 1.71 -6.87 -41.83
CA LEU A 294 2.90 -6.93 -42.71
C LEU A 294 2.59 -7.32 -44.17
N THR A 295 1.31 -7.42 -44.53
CA THR A 295 0.81 -7.41 -45.93
C THR A 295 0.37 -6.02 -46.32
#